data_AF-A0A9X8H6T6-F1
#
_entry.id   AF-A0A9X8H6T6-F1
#
_cell.length_a   1.000
_cell.length_b   1.000
_cell.length_c   1.000
_cell.angle_alpha   90.00
_cell.angle_beta   90.00
_cell.angle_gamma   90.00
#
_symmetry.space_group_name_H-M   'P 1'
#
loop_
_entity.id
_entity.type
_entity.pdbx_description
1 polymer ?
#
loop_
_entity_poly.entity_id
_entity_poly.type
_entity_poly.pdbx_seq_one_letter_code
_entity_poly.pdbx_strand_id
1 'polypeptide(L)'
;MLHQSRRDILPVSLPGNCENDDTNDMAPLMLGINININIRPESSRSDWRKVGLGVVLALVGLASVGGITYGVWYYRREAMMMDPTLDTALSSDPLPYDRVPALWGDDFECLGWRATAGCDPGGERTPQYDKTCDTAIGLGDAGFCEVRNRTSLQVYRVMATTCRGVIGLKTFTCNMAEEFTDFSKQAATYVHDPAPQFSGVRRGIVFSVFKKALPGVFAIIKVLRSYGCTLPIEIFYRADELHAQSNVLVQALLQSDPNVVLREITDPHATKFRTKPYAVYHASFDQV
;
A
#
# COMPACT_ATOMS: atom_id res chain seq x y z
N MET A 1 23.62 -38.00 -39.43
CA MET A 1 23.27 -38.83 -38.26
C MET A 1 22.56 -37.95 -37.26
N LEU A 2 21.25 -38.12 -37.12
CA LEU A 2 20.47 -38.04 -35.87
C LEU A 2 19.00 -38.23 -36.23
N HIS A 3 18.41 -39.23 -35.59
CA HIS A 3 17.00 -39.60 -35.59
C HIS A 3 16.14 -38.47 -35.02
N GLN A 4 14.99 -38.19 -35.63
CA GLN A 4 13.79 -37.82 -34.87
C GLN A 4 12.54 -38.32 -35.61
N SER A 5 11.70 -39.03 -34.87
CA SER A 5 10.61 -39.88 -35.33
C SER A 5 9.28 -39.14 -35.50
N ARG A 6 8.50 -39.63 -36.46
CA ARG A 6 7.15 -39.30 -36.89
C ARG A 6 6.09 -39.62 -35.83
N ARG A 7 5.04 -38.82 -35.71
CA ARG A 7 3.72 -39.25 -35.21
C ARG A 7 2.60 -38.57 -36.00
N ASP A 8 1.78 -39.40 -36.62
CA ASP A 8 0.54 -39.09 -37.32
C ASP A 8 -0.64 -39.66 -36.52
N ILE A 9 -1.82 -39.04 -36.69
CA ILE A 9 -3.20 -39.58 -36.61
C ILE A 9 -3.99 -39.52 -35.27
N LEU A 10 -5.19 -38.91 -35.43
CA LEU A 10 -6.44 -38.80 -34.64
C LEU A 10 -7.12 -40.18 -34.33
N PRO A 11 -8.42 -40.26 -33.97
CA PRO A 11 -9.14 -39.81 -32.77
C PRO A 11 -9.88 -40.99 -32.09
N VAL A 12 -10.22 -40.93 -30.79
CA VAL A 12 -11.09 -41.95 -30.18
C VAL A 12 -11.98 -41.35 -29.08
N SER A 13 -13.28 -41.34 -29.33
CA SER A 13 -14.38 -41.38 -28.36
C SER A 13 -14.48 -42.78 -27.74
N LEU A 14 -14.93 -42.95 -26.48
CA LEU A 14 -15.54 -44.19 -25.93
C LEU A 14 -16.06 -43.95 -24.48
N PRO A 15 -16.83 -44.87 -23.85
CA PRO A 15 -18.15 -44.67 -23.21
C PRO A 15 -18.06 -44.84 -21.66
N GLY A 16 -19.12 -44.80 -20.83
CA GLY A 16 -20.26 -45.73 -20.73
C GLY A 16 -20.22 -46.49 -19.39
N ASN A 17 -21.22 -46.23 -18.54
CA ASN A 17 -21.77 -46.95 -17.38
C ASN A 17 -21.03 -48.07 -16.62
N CYS A 18 -21.26 -48.08 -15.29
CA CYS A 18 -21.41 -49.27 -14.44
C CYS A 18 -22.70 -49.06 -13.61
N GLU A 19 -23.76 -49.88 -13.75
CA GLU A 19 -23.98 -51.23 -13.17
C GLU A 19 -24.86 -51.07 -11.89
N ASN A 20 -26.19 -51.17 -12.02
CA ASN A 20 -27.09 -52.31 -11.72
C ASN A 20 -27.56 -52.36 -10.26
N ASP A 21 -28.88 -52.37 -10.04
CA ASP A 21 -29.52 -53.57 -9.48
C ASP A 21 -31.04 -53.57 -9.79
N ASP A 22 -31.49 -54.70 -10.29
CA ASP A 22 -32.87 -55.07 -10.62
C ASP A 22 -33.62 -55.43 -9.31
N THR A 23 -34.93 -55.38 -9.18
CA THR A 23 -35.84 -56.42 -9.70
C THR A 23 -37.27 -56.15 -9.20
N ASN A 24 -38.24 -56.35 -10.10
CA ASN A 24 -39.49 -57.12 -9.94
C ASN A 24 -40.52 -56.73 -8.86
N ASP A 25 -41.84 -56.81 -9.03
CA ASP A 25 -42.76 -57.09 -10.13
C ASP A 25 -44.18 -56.93 -9.53
N MET A 26 -45.22 -57.05 -10.36
CA MET A 26 -46.64 -57.28 -10.00
C MET A 26 -47.55 -56.07 -9.71
N ALA A 27 -48.36 -55.74 -10.73
CA ALA A 27 -49.73 -55.25 -10.55
C ALA A 27 -50.65 -56.43 -10.09
N PRO A 28 -51.81 -56.18 -9.43
CA PRO A 28 -53.02 -55.88 -10.20
C PRO A 28 -54.13 -55.04 -9.51
N LEU A 29 -54.99 -54.47 -10.36
CA LEU A 29 -56.45 -54.28 -10.25
C LEU A 29 -57.09 -53.39 -9.16
N MET A 30 -57.65 -52.27 -9.67
CA MET A 30 -59.04 -51.78 -9.51
C MET A 30 -59.65 -51.66 -8.11
N LEU A 31 -59.79 -50.42 -7.63
CA LEU A 31 -60.99 -49.98 -6.90
C LEU A 31 -61.20 -48.48 -7.07
N GLY A 32 -62.39 -48.13 -7.54
CA GLY A 32 -62.79 -46.76 -7.84
C GLY A 32 -62.93 -45.89 -6.60
N ILE A 33 -62.50 -44.64 -6.71
CA ILE A 33 -62.91 -43.56 -5.83
C ILE A 33 -63.32 -42.38 -6.69
N ASN A 34 -64.60 -42.05 -6.57
CA ASN A 34 -65.28 -40.94 -7.19
C ASN A 34 -64.91 -39.67 -6.39
N ILE A 35 -64.01 -38.82 -6.92
CA ILE A 35 -63.65 -37.55 -6.28
C ILE A 35 -64.32 -36.41 -7.04
N ASN A 36 -65.34 -35.87 -6.39
CA ASN A 36 -66.07 -34.67 -6.75
C ASN A 36 -65.11 -33.48 -6.95
N ILE A 37 -64.94 -33.01 -8.19
CA ILE A 37 -64.12 -31.84 -8.50
C ILE A 37 -64.95 -30.60 -8.17
N ASN A 38 -64.84 -30.13 -6.93
CA ASN A 38 -65.39 -28.84 -6.53
C ASN A 38 -64.39 -27.75 -6.97
N ILE A 39 -64.66 -27.11 -8.12
CA ILE A 39 -63.92 -25.94 -8.59
C ILE A 39 -64.20 -24.78 -7.62
N ARG A 40 -63.25 -24.55 -6.69
CA ARG A 40 -63.22 -23.38 -5.79
C ARG A 40 -62.31 -22.31 -6.43
N PRO A 41 -62.70 -21.02 -6.45
CA PRO A 41 -62.08 -20.03 -7.32
C PRO A 41 -60.63 -19.72 -6.95
N GLU A 42 -59.76 -19.72 -7.96
CA GLU A 42 -58.37 -19.27 -7.93
C GLU A 42 -58.33 -17.74 -7.72
N SER A 43 -58.34 -17.27 -6.47
CA SER A 43 -58.28 -15.84 -6.12
C SER A 43 -57.27 -15.55 -4.99
N SER A 44 -56.10 -16.19 -5.02
CA SER A 44 -55.06 -15.93 -4.01
C SER A 44 -53.64 -15.86 -4.60
N ARG A 45 -53.36 -16.58 -5.69
CA ARG A 45 -52.01 -16.62 -6.29
C ARG A 45 -51.56 -15.32 -6.95
N SER A 46 -52.49 -14.46 -7.37
CA SER A 46 -52.19 -13.18 -8.03
C SER A 46 -51.72 -12.12 -7.03
N ASP A 47 -52.27 -12.12 -5.82
CA ASP A 47 -52.00 -11.06 -4.84
C ASP A 47 -50.68 -11.29 -4.12
N TRP A 48 -50.30 -12.55 -3.85
CA TRP A 48 -48.95 -12.89 -3.41
C TRP A 48 -47.87 -12.53 -4.43
N ARG A 49 -48.16 -12.62 -5.73
CA ARG A 49 -47.25 -12.17 -6.80
C ARG A 49 -47.12 -10.66 -6.86
N LYS A 50 -48.20 -9.90 -6.63
CA LYS A 50 -48.18 -8.43 -6.57
C LYS A 50 -47.42 -7.94 -5.33
N VAL A 51 -47.68 -8.55 -4.17
CA VAL A 51 -46.96 -8.26 -2.92
C VAL A 51 -45.48 -8.63 -3.07
N GLY A 52 -45.16 -9.80 -3.62
CA GLY A 52 -43.79 -10.22 -3.90
C GLY A 52 -43.06 -9.30 -4.88
N LEU A 53 -43.71 -8.87 -5.96
CA LEU A 53 -43.15 -7.92 -6.92
C LEU A 53 -42.91 -6.54 -6.29
N GLY A 54 -43.84 -6.06 -5.47
CA GLY A 54 -43.70 -4.81 -4.72
C GLY A 54 -42.50 -4.83 -3.77
N VAL A 55 -42.30 -5.94 -3.05
CA VAL A 55 -41.14 -6.13 -2.17
C VAL A 55 -39.84 -6.18 -2.97
N VAL A 56 -39.80 -6.90 -4.10
CA VAL A 56 -38.61 -6.97 -4.96
C VAL A 56 -38.26 -5.59 -5.53
N LEU A 57 -39.23 -4.83 -6.02
CA LEU A 57 -39.00 -3.48 -6.54
C LEU A 57 -38.50 -2.52 -5.45
N ALA A 58 -39.00 -2.64 -4.21
CA ALA A 58 -38.52 -1.85 -3.08
C ALA A 58 -37.06 -2.20 -2.73
N LEU A 59 -36.70 -3.49 -2.72
CA LEU A 59 -35.32 -3.92 -2.47
C LEU A 59 -34.34 -3.45 -3.57
N VAL A 60 -34.76 -3.52 -4.84
CA VAL A 60 -33.98 -3.00 -5.98
C VAL A 60 -33.84 -1.46 -5.89
N GLY A 61 -34.90 -0.77 -5.48
CA GLY A 61 -34.87 0.67 -5.21
C GLY A 61 -33.88 1.04 -4.11
N LEU A 62 -33.89 0.32 -2.99
CA LEU A 62 -32.94 0.53 -1.89
C LEU A 62 -31.50 0.23 -2.30
N ALA A 63 -31.27 -0.86 -3.05
CA ALA A 63 -29.95 -1.22 -3.55
C ALA A 63 -29.39 -0.18 -4.54
N SER A 64 -30.23 0.34 -5.43
CA SER A 64 -29.85 1.39 -6.38
C SER A 64 -29.55 2.72 -5.70
N VAL A 65 -30.35 3.14 -4.71
CA VAL A 65 -30.04 4.32 -3.89
C VAL A 65 -28.75 4.12 -3.10
N GLY A 66 -28.53 2.94 -2.52
CA GLY A 66 -27.27 2.58 -1.86
C GLY A 66 -26.07 2.65 -2.80
N GLY A 67 -26.22 2.17 -4.04
CA GLY A 67 -25.19 2.24 -5.08
C GLY A 67 -24.87 3.68 -5.52
N ILE A 68 -25.89 4.51 -5.73
CA ILE A 68 -25.70 5.92 -6.11
C ILE A 68 -25.04 6.71 -4.99
N THR A 69 -25.51 6.55 -3.75
CA THR A 69 -24.93 7.24 -2.58
C THR A 69 -23.48 6.82 -2.35
N TYR A 70 -23.17 5.53 -2.46
CA TYR A 70 -21.80 5.03 -2.42
C TYR A 70 -20.95 5.60 -3.57
N GLY A 71 -21.46 5.59 -4.79
CA GLY A 71 -20.77 6.15 -5.96
C GLY A 71 -20.45 7.63 -5.80
N VAL A 72 -21.43 8.44 -5.39
CA VAL A 72 -21.24 9.89 -5.13
C VAL A 72 -20.23 10.11 -4.01
N TRP A 73 -20.31 9.35 -2.91
CA TRP A 73 -19.33 9.43 -1.83
C TRP A 73 -17.92 9.08 -2.32
N TYR A 74 -17.78 8.00 -3.09
CA TYR A 74 -16.51 7.55 -3.67
C TYR A 74 -15.91 8.61 -4.59
N TYR A 75 -16.68 9.13 -5.56
CA TYR A 75 -16.22 10.16 -6.48
C TYR A 75 -15.87 11.48 -5.78
N ARG A 76 -16.66 11.88 -4.78
CA ARG A 76 -16.38 13.11 -4.02
C ARG A 76 -15.10 12.98 -3.19
N ARG A 77 -14.84 11.78 -2.64
CA ARG A 77 -13.60 11.47 -1.92
C ARG A 77 -12.39 11.50 -2.84
N GLU A 78 -12.48 10.89 -4.01
CA GLU A 78 -11.44 10.94 -5.07
C GLU A 78 -11.17 12.38 -5.53
N ALA A 79 -12.21 13.17 -5.75
CA ALA A 79 -12.08 14.57 -6.15
C ALA A 79 -11.40 15.44 -5.08
N MET A 80 -11.74 15.24 -3.79
CA MET A 80 -11.05 15.92 -2.68
C MET A 80 -9.57 15.52 -2.60
N MET A 81 -9.24 14.25 -2.88
CA MET A 81 -7.86 13.78 -2.89
C MET A 81 -7.03 14.39 -4.02
N MET A 82 -7.64 14.80 -5.13
CA MET A 82 -6.96 15.41 -6.27
C MET A 82 -6.83 16.94 -6.16
N ASP A 83 -7.20 17.53 -5.02
CA ASP A 83 -7.07 18.98 -4.82
C ASP A 83 -5.58 19.38 -4.72
N PRO A 84 -5.05 20.19 -5.66
CA PRO A 84 -3.66 20.62 -5.64
C PRO A 84 -3.31 21.51 -4.43
N THR A 85 -4.30 22.11 -3.76
CA THR A 85 -4.06 22.89 -2.53
C THR A 85 -3.50 22.02 -1.40
N LEU A 86 -3.79 20.71 -1.41
CA LEU A 86 -3.27 19.76 -0.43
C LEU A 86 -1.77 19.56 -0.51
N ASP A 87 -1.15 19.78 -1.67
CA ASP A 87 0.31 19.72 -1.83
C ASP A 87 1.01 20.85 -1.07
N THR A 88 0.28 21.96 -0.85
CA THR A 88 0.75 23.13 -0.11
C THR A 88 0.30 23.17 1.35
N ALA A 89 -0.69 22.37 1.75
CA ALA A 89 -1.30 22.41 3.08
C ALA A 89 -0.31 22.11 4.23
N LEU A 90 0.74 21.33 3.96
CA LEU A 90 1.78 20.98 4.93
C LEU A 90 3.09 21.78 4.77
N SER A 91 3.16 22.67 3.78
CA SER A 91 4.37 23.38 3.37
C SER A 91 4.18 24.90 3.30
N SER A 92 3.01 25.41 3.72
CA SER A 92 2.75 26.83 3.87
C SER A 92 3.62 27.46 4.97
N ASP A 93 3.98 28.72 4.81
CA ASP A 93 4.67 29.53 5.82
C ASP A 93 3.71 30.62 6.32
N PRO A 94 3.41 30.72 7.64
CA PRO A 94 3.89 29.83 8.70
C PRO A 94 3.30 28.43 8.61
N LEU A 95 4.13 27.41 8.92
CA LEU A 95 3.67 26.03 9.00
C LEU A 95 2.48 25.97 9.97
N PRO A 96 1.37 25.30 9.61
CA PRO A 96 0.18 25.31 10.47
C PRO A 96 0.38 24.52 11.78
N TYR A 97 1.54 23.89 11.97
CA TYR A 97 1.85 22.95 13.04
C TYR A 97 3.13 23.33 13.75
N ASP A 98 3.21 22.93 15.01
CA ASP A 98 4.17 23.46 15.95
C ASP A 98 5.44 22.59 15.99
N ARG A 99 6.60 23.24 16.10
CA ARG A 99 7.84 22.54 16.43
C ARG A 99 7.98 22.45 17.94
N VAL A 100 7.94 21.24 18.47
CA VAL A 100 8.20 21.01 19.90
C VAL A 100 9.64 21.44 20.20
N PRO A 101 9.89 22.35 21.17
CA PRO A 101 11.20 22.97 21.35
C PRO A 101 12.21 22.08 22.08
N ALA A 102 11.76 21.14 22.92
CA ALA A 102 12.60 20.26 23.71
C ALA A 102 12.46 18.79 23.28
N LEU A 103 13.40 17.95 23.74
CA LEU A 103 13.21 16.50 23.73
C LEU A 103 12.10 16.13 24.71
N TRP A 104 11.39 15.05 24.44
CA TRP A 104 10.39 14.56 25.37
C TRP A 104 11.05 13.96 26.60
N GLY A 105 10.50 14.28 27.77
CA GLY A 105 10.74 13.57 29.03
C GLY A 105 9.40 13.26 29.69
N ASP A 106 9.41 13.09 31.02
CA ASP A 106 8.19 12.84 31.83
C ASP A 106 7.19 14.01 31.82
N ASP A 107 7.59 15.13 31.24
CA ASP A 107 6.84 16.36 31.11
C ASP A 107 6.01 16.45 29.83
N PHE A 108 6.07 15.48 28.91
CA PHE A 108 5.19 15.47 27.73
C PHE A 108 4.12 14.37 27.81
N GLU A 109 2.93 14.66 27.31
CA GLU A 109 1.86 13.69 27.18
C GLU A 109 1.04 13.91 25.89
N CYS A 110 0.50 12.83 25.35
CA CYS A 110 -0.42 12.90 24.23
C CYS A 110 -1.84 13.22 24.69
N LEU A 111 -2.51 14.16 24.01
CA LEU A 111 -3.92 14.52 24.24
C LEU A 111 -4.89 13.85 23.25
N GLY A 112 -4.39 13.39 22.10
CA GLY A 112 -5.15 12.64 21.10
C GLY A 112 -5.10 13.25 19.70
N TRP A 113 -5.83 12.61 18.81
CA TRP A 113 -5.99 13.03 17.43
C TRP A 113 -7.15 14.01 17.29
N ARG A 114 -6.92 15.07 16.52
CA ARG A 114 -7.89 16.12 16.19
C ARG A 114 -8.20 16.05 14.71
N ALA A 115 -9.35 15.46 14.37
CA ALA A 115 -9.80 15.31 12.99
C ALA A 115 -10.29 16.63 12.36
N THR A 116 -10.04 16.82 11.08
CA THR A 116 -10.46 18.01 10.34
C THR A 116 -11.19 17.64 9.05
N ALA A 117 -12.03 18.55 8.58
CA ALA A 117 -12.76 18.46 7.33
C ALA A 117 -11.91 18.91 6.14
N GLY A 118 -12.42 18.66 4.94
CA GLY A 118 -11.82 19.21 3.71
C GLY A 118 -10.51 18.56 3.29
N CYS A 119 -10.14 17.44 3.90
CA CYS A 119 -8.87 16.75 3.67
C CYS A 119 -7.62 17.54 4.08
N ASP A 120 -7.82 18.68 4.73
CA ASP A 120 -6.79 19.62 5.11
C ASP A 120 -6.64 19.60 6.64
N PRO A 121 -5.45 19.32 7.19
CA PRO A 121 -5.21 19.38 8.63
C PRO A 121 -5.36 20.80 9.23
N GLY A 122 -5.38 21.86 8.41
CA GLY A 122 -5.75 23.22 8.80
C GLY A 122 -7.24 23.54 8.65
N GLY A 123 -8.04 22.57 8.17
CA GLY A 123 -9.47 22.71 7.94
C GLY A 123 -10.32 22.76 9.22
N GLU A 124 -11.63 22.89 9.04
CA GLU A 124 -12.59 22.94 10.16
C GLU A 124 -12.54 21.66 11.00
N ARG A 125 -12.65 21.79 12.33
CA ARG A 125 -12.60 20.66 13.25
C ARG A 125 -13.83 19.77 13.11
N THR A 126 -13.63 18.46 13.16
CA THR A 126 -14.71 17.45 13.17
C THR A 126 -14.59 16.55 14.42
N PRO A 127 -14.98 17.04 15.61
CA PRO A 127 -14.75 16.34 16.88
C PRO A 127 -15.34 14.92 16.96
N GLN A 128 -16.38 14.63 16.19
CA GLN A 128 -16.99 13.30 16.11
C GLN A 128 -16.06 12.21 15.53
N TYR A 129 -14.97 12.62 14.88
CA TYR A 129 -13.95 11.74 14.31
C TYR A 129 -12.60 11.85 15.03
N ASP A 130 -12.55 12.56 16.16
CA ASP A 130 -11.36 12.56 17.02
C ASP A 130 -11.06 11.16 17.53
N LYS A 131 -9.78 10.88 17.72
CA LYS A 131 -9.32 9.55 18.13
C LYS A 131 -8.42 9.66 19.35
N THR A 132 -8.37 8.59 20.15
CA THR A 132 -7.44 8.49 21.27
C THR A 132 -6.01 8.32 20.77
N CYS A 133 -5.03 8.49 21.67
CA CYS A 133 -3.62 8.47 21.32
C CYS A 133 -3.11 7.13 20.76
N ASP A 134 -3.76 6.04 21.15
CA ASP A 134 -3.47 4.65 20.75
C ASP A 134 -4.27 4.20 19.51
N THR A 135 -5.28 4.96 19.11
CA THR A 135 -6.09 4.61 17.94
C THR A 135 -5.32 4.88 16.64
N ALA A 136 -5.40 3.93 15.71
CA ALA A 136 -4.76 4.03 14.40
C ALA A 136 -5.34 5.15 13.52
N ILE A 137 -4.43 5.96 12.98
CA ILE A 137 -4.66 6.98 11.95
C ILE A 137 -4.14 6.43 10.63
N GLY A 138 -4.96 6.46 9.59
CA GLY A 138 -4.72 5.78 8.32
C GLY A 138 -5.18 6.56 7.10
N LEU A 139 -5.18 5.89 5.95
CA LEU A 139 -5.63 6.46 4.68
C LEU A 139 -7.07 7.00 4.80
N GLY A 140 -7.27 8.27 4.46
CA GLY A 140 -8.56 8.94 4.60
C GLY A 140 -8.66 9.89 5.80
N ASP A 141 -7.83 9.73 6.81
CA ASP A 141 -7.85 10.62 7.98
C ASP A 141 -7.10 11.93 7.67
N ALA A 142 -7.72 13.06 8.00
CA ALA A 142 -7.10 14.38 7.95
C ALA A 142 -7.18 15.05 9.32
N GLY A 143 -6.10 15.74 9.72
CA GLY A 143 -6.00 16.34 11.04
C GLY A 143 -4.58 16.33 11.60
N PHE A 144 -4.46 16.46 12.92
CA PHE A 144 -3.18 16.51 13.62
C PHE A 144 -3.28 15.88 15.02
N CYS A 145 -2.14 15.51 15.60
CA CYS A 145 -2.03 15.08 16.98
C CYS A 145 -1.78 16.29 17.89
N GLU A 146 -2.45 16.33 19.04
CA GLU A 146 -2.14 17.29 20.11
C GLU A 146 -1.29 16.63 21.19
N VAL A 147 -0.22 17.32 21.58
CA VAL A 147 0.68 16.91 22.65
C VAL A 147 0.85 18.06 23.61
N ARG A 148 0.88 17.78 24.91
CA ARG A 148 0.95 18.80 25.96
C ARG A 148 2.24 18.64 26.74
N ASN A 149 2.92 19.76 26.99
CA ASN A 149 3.93 19.81 28.03
C ASN A 149 3.25 20.08 29.38
N ARG A 150 3.36 19.14 30.32
CA ARG A 150 2.75 19.13 31.66
C ARG A 150 3.25 20.25 32.55
N THR A 151 4.51 20.66 32.39
CA THR A 151 5.15 21.70 33.21
C THR A 151 4.72 23.10 32.79
N SER A 152 4.74 23.37 31.48
CA SER A 152 4.36 24.68 30.91
C SER A 152 2.86 24.79 30.58
N LEU A 153 2.14 23.67 30.58
CA LEU A 153 0.77 23.51 30.09
C LEU A 153 0.57 23.89 28.60
N GLN A 154 1.66 24.06 27.85
CA GLN A 154 1.60 24.38 26.43
C GLN A 154 1.18 23.17 25.61
N VAL A 155 0.25 23.36 24.68
CA VAL A 155 -0.19 22.36 23.71
C VAL A 155 0.45 22.63 22.36
N TYR A 156 0.98 21.58 21.75
CA TYR A 156 1.59 21.59 20.43
C TYR A 156 0.79 20.69 19.49
N ARG A 157 0.60 21.16 18.27
CA ARG A 157 -0.02 20.42 17.16
C ARG A 157 1.08 19.81 16.32
N VAL A 158 1.11 18.49 16.21
CA VAL A 158 2.19 17.73 15.58
C VAL A 158 1.61 16.65 14.66
N MET A 159 2.46 16.02 13.84
CA MET A 159 2.06 14.89 12.98
C MET A 159 0.84 15.15 12.10
N ALA A 160 0.76 16.37 11.56
CA ALA A 160 -0.34 16.73 10.69
C ALA A 160 -0.32 15.93 9.40
N THR A 161 -1.49 15.44 8.99
CA THR A 161 -1.66 14.73 7.72
C THR A 161 -2.92 15.16 7.01
N THR A 162 -2.84 15.19 5.69
CA THR A 162 -4.01 15.20 4.80
C THR A 162 -4.54 13.76 4.66
N CYS A 163 -5.71 13.56 4.04
CA CYS A 163 -6.23 12.21 3.81
C CYS A 163 -5.33 11.33 2.93
N ARG A 164 -4.36 11.95 2.22
CA ARG A 164 -3.38 11.28 1.36
C ARG A 164 -2.02 11.08 2.00
N GLY A 165 -1.76 11.73 3.14
CA GLY A 165 -0.43 11.66 3.77
C GLY A 165 -0.08 10.26 4.25
N VAL A 166 -1.07 9.38 4.45
CA VAL A 166 -0.87 7.96 4.77
C VAL A 166 -1.21 7.09 3.57
N ILE A 167 -0.22 6.33 3.06
CA ILE A 167 -0.35 5.55 1.84
C ILE A 167 -0.65 4.07 2.13
N GLY A 168 -1.64 3.51 1.44
CA GLY A 168 -1.96 2.08 1.46
C GLY A 168 -2.50 1.60 2.80
N LEU A 169 -2.01 0.46 3.29
CA LEU A 169 -2.39 -0.14 4.58
C LEU A 169 -1.52 0.33 5.76
N LYS A 170 -0.77 1.42 5.59
CA LYS A 170 0.05 1.98 6.67
C LYS A 170 -0.83 2.76 7.63
N THR A 171 -0.43 2.77 8.89
CA THR A 171 -1.08 3.54 9.95
C THR A 171 -0.02 4.07 10.90
N PHE A 172 -0.36 5.11 11.63
CA PHE A 172 0.41 5.61 12.75
C PHE A 172 -0.54 5.96 13.91
N THR A 173 0.01 6.25 15.08
CA THR A 173 -0.78 6.68 16.25
C THR A 173 -0.15 7.94 16.84
N CYS A 174 -0.90 8.72 17.63
CA CYS A 174 -0.35 9.91 18.27
C CYS A 174 0.67 9.56 19.37
N ASN A 175 0.70 8.32 19.87
CA ASN A 175 1.78 7.85 20.76
C ASN A 175 3.15 7.83 20.07
N MET A 176 3.23 7.89 18.74
CA MET A 176 4.49 8.00 18.01
C MET A 176 5.02 9.45 17.96
N ALA A 177 4.31 10.42 18.57
CA ALA A 177 4.69 11.84 18.51
C ALA A 177 6.02 12.15 19.18
N GLU A 178 6.39 11.40 20.23
CA GLU A 178 7.71 11.48 20.87
C GLU A 178 8.81 11.23 19.84
N GLU A 179 8.89 10.01 19.28
CA GLU A 179 9.90 9.64 18.30
C GLU A 179 9.88 10.58 17.09
N PHE A 180 8.69 10.98 16.62
CA PHE A 180 8.55 11.89 15.49
C PHE A 180 9.16 13.28 15.76
N THR A 181 8.85 13.89 16.91
CA THR A 181 9.30 15.26 17.20
C THR A 181 10.72 15.33 17.74
N ASP A 182 11.20 14.26 18.36
CA ASP A 182 12.56 14.16 18.89
C ASP A 182 13.58 13.82 17.81
N PHE A 183 13.18 13.07 16.78
CA PHE A 183 14.06 12.66 15.69
C PHE A 183 14.87 13.83 15.12
N SER A 184 14.22 14.96 14.81
CA SER A 184 14.90 16.13 14.24
C SER A 184 15.98 16.73 15.16
N LYS A 185 15.77 16.67 16.49
CA LYS A 185 16.72 17.20 17.48
C LYS A 185 17.87 16.23 17.71
N GLN A 186 17.54 14.95 17.88
CA GLN A 186 18.54 13.90 18.02
C GLN A 186 19.43 13.83 16.79
N ALA A 187 18.85 13.91 15.58
CA ALA A 187 19.58 13.94 14.32
C ALA A 187 20.48 15.17 14.20
N ALA A 188 20.06 16.34 14.68
CA ALA A 188 20.90 17.55 14.66
C ALA A 188 22.13 17.44 15.58
N THR A 189 22.04 16.65 16.66
CA THR A 189 23.14 16.40 17.59
C THR A 189 23.93 15.11 17.29
N TYR A 190 23.48 14.33 16.31
CA TYR A 190 24.06 13.03 16.02
C TYR A 190 25.44 13.19 15.39
N VAL A 191 26.43 12.58 16.04
CA VAL A 191 27.80 12.46 15.52
C VAL A 191 27.98 11.04 15.03
N HIS A 192 28.39 10.92 13.77
CA HIS A 192 28.73 9.66 13.14
C HIS A 192 30.25 9.57 13.00
N ASP A 193 30.75 8.38 12.74
CA ASP A 193 32.16 8.20 12.39
C ASP A 193 32.51 9.11 11.20
N PRO A 194 33.76 9.59 11.09
CA PRO A 194 34.14 10.42 9.96
C PRO A 194 34.04 9.60 8.67
N ALA A 195 33.38 10.17 7.66
CA ALA A 195 33.36 9.60 6.32
C ALA A 195 34.80 9.35 5.83
N PRO A 196 35.03 8.29 5.01
CA PRO A 196 36.34 8.01 4.47
C PRO A 196 36.95 9.26 3.81
N GLN A 197 38.14 9.66 4.25
CA GLN A 197 38.82 10.82 3.70
C GLN A 197 39.48 10.46 2.37
N PHE A 198 39.16 11.20 1.32
CA PHE A 198 39.74 10.98 -0.02
C PHE A 198 40.85 11.99 -0.31
N SER A 199 41.96 11.52 -0.88
CA SER A 199 42.97 12.40 -1.46
C SER A 199 42.48 12.95 -2.80
N GLY A 200 41.75 14.06 -2.75
CA GLY A 200 41.17 14.76 -3.90
C GLY A 200 39.69 14.47 -4.14
N VAL A 201 39.06 15.31 -4.96
CA VAL A 201 37.62 15.23 -5.26
C VAL A 201 37.33 14.05 -6.18
N ARG A 202 36.60 13.07 -5.68
CA ARG A 202 36.10 11.92 -6.45
C ARG A 202 34.61 12.06 -6.65
N ARG A 203 34.18 12.23 -7.90
CA ARG A 203 32.76 12.27 -8.27
C ARG A 203 32.32 10.90 -8.75
N GLY A 204 31.15 10.45 -8.32
CA GLY A 204 30.59 9.19 -8.78
C GLY A 204 29.08 9.15 -8.61
N ILE A 205 28.46 8.06 -9.04
CA ILE A 205 27.01 7.83 -8.91
C ILE A 205 26.80 6.62 -8.02
N VAL A 206 25.91 6.73 -7.05
CA VAL A 206 25.64 5.66 -6.10
C VAL A 206 24.21 5.18 -6.25
N PHE A 207 24.03 3.86 -6.37
CA PHE A 207 22.72 3.23 -6.32
C PHE A 207 22.62 2.31 -5.10
N SER A 208 21.55 2.45 -4.32
CA SER A 208 21.12 1.44 -3.34
C SER A 208 20.03 0.59 -3.99
N VAL A 209 20.31 -0.70 -4.22
CA VAL A 209 19.51 -1.55 -5.10
C VAL A 209 18.98 -2.79 -4.40
N PHE A 210 17.71 -3.06 -4.67
CA PHE A 210 17.01 -4.30 -4.34
C PHE A 210 16.41 -4.91 -5.61
N LYS A 211 15.97 -6.17 -5.53
CA LYS A 211 15.54 -6.98 -6.68
C LYS A 211 14.60 -6.27 -7.66
N LYS A 212 13.59 -5.53 -7.17
CA LYS A 212 12.60 -4.86 -8.03
C LYS A 212 13.13 -3.56 -8.67
N ALA A 213 14.11 -2.91 -8.05
CA ALA A 213 14.70 -1.68 -8.58
C ALA A 213 15.76 -1.95 -9.67
N LEU A 214 16.35 -3.15 -9.66
CA LEU A 214 17.47 -3.50 -10.53
C LEU A 214 17.22 -3.29 -12.04
N PRO A 215 16.07 -3.67 -12.63
CA PRO A 215 15.82 -3.39 -14.06
C PRO A 215 15.83 -1.89 -14.39
N GLY A 216 15.30 -1.06 -13.48
CA GLY A 216 15.30 0.39 -13.63
C GLY A 216 16.72 0.96 -13.57
N VAL A 217 17.52 0.51 -12.60
CA VAL A 217 18.93 0.91 -12.47
C VAL A 217 19.75 0.49 -13.69
N PHE A 218 19.55 -0.73 -14.19
CA PHE A 218 20.18 -1.20 -15.43
C PHE A 218 19.90 -0.26 -16.59
N ALA A 219 18.63 0.11 -16.79
CA ALA A 219 18.23 1.04 -17.85
C ALA A 219 18.86 2.42 -17.67
N ILE A 220 18.84 2.97 -16.45
CA ILE A 220 19.45 4.28 -16.14
C ILE A 220 20.94 4.29 -16.48
N ILE A 221 21.68 3.25 -16.08
CA ILE A 221 23.12 3.16 -16.37
C ILE A 221 23.36 3.12 -17.88
N LYS A 222 22.61 2.31 -18.64
CA LYS A 222 22.74 2.26 -20.10
C LYS A 222 22.44 3.60 -20.76
N VAL A 223 21.42 4.31 -20.29
CA VAL A 223 21.09 5.65 -20.78
C VAL A 223 22.21 6.64 -20.46
N LEU A 224 22.73 6.66 -19.23
CA LEU A 224 23.87 7.52 -18.85
C LEU A 224 25.08 7.29 -19.77
N ARG A 225 25.40 6.04 -20.07
CA ARG A 225 26.49 5.70 -21.00
C ARG A 225 26.21 6.11 -22.44
N SER A 226 24.96 6.02 -22.90
CA SER A 226 24.60 6.52 -24.25
C SER A 226 24.78 8.04 -24.39
N TYR A 227 24.68 8.79 -23.31
CA TYR A 227 24.98 10.24 -23.26
C TYR A 227 26.47 10.55 -23.00
N GLY A 228 27.34 9.54 -22.99
CA GLY A 228 28.79 9.73 -22.80
C GLY A 228 29.21 10.00 -21.35
N CYS A 229 28.35 9.74 -20.35
CA CYS A 229 28.75 9.86 -18.95
C CYS A 229 29.81 8.80 -18.61
N THR A 230 30.97 9.23 -18.11
CA THR A 230 32.09 8.35 -17.74
C THR A 230 32.27 8.21 -16.22
N LEU A 231 31.38 8.79 -15.42
CA LEU A 231 31.51 8.74 -13.96
C LEU A 231 31.46 7.28 -13.46
N PRO A 232 32.32 6.93 -12.47
CA PRO A 232 32.26 5.64 -11.80
C PRO A 232 30.93 5.48 -11.06
N ILE A 233 30.43 4.24 -11.03
CA ILE A 233 29.14 3.90 -10.43
C ILE A 233 29.35 2.81 -9.39
N GLU A 234 28.86 3.03 -8.18
CA GLU A 234 28.81 2.02 -7.13
C GLU A 234 27.37 1.56 -6.89
N ILE A 235 27.16 0.24 -6.98
CA ILE A 235 25.86 -0.40 -6.73
C ILE A 235 25.95 -1.11 -5.39
N PHE A 236 25.30 -0.53 -4.37
CA PHE A 236 25.15 -1.13 -3.05
C PHE A 236 23.95 -2.07 -3.04
N TYR A 237 24.15 -3.29 -2.55
CA TYR A 237 23.11 -4.32 -2.46
C TYR A 237 23.24 -5.08 -1.14
N ARG A 238 22.14 -5.69 -0.69
CA ARG A 238 22.20 -6.70 0.38
C ARG A 238 22.10 -8.10 -0.21
N ALA A 239 22.93 -9.02 0.29
CA ALA A 239 22.97 -10.40 -0.19
C ALA A 239 21.69 -11.21 0.14
N ASP A 240 20.95 -10.81 1.18
CA ASP A 240 19.66 -11.41 1.57
C ASP A 240 18.49 -10.97 0.67
N GLU A 241 18.60 -9.82 0.00
CA GLU A 241 17.57 -9.30 -0.92
C GLU A 241 17.88 -9.54 -2.40
N LEU A 242 19.17 -9.55 -2.77
CA LEU A 242 19.65 -9.69 -4.14
C LEU A 242 20.87 -10.60 -4.22
N HIS A 243 20.70 -11.78 -4.83
CA HIS A 243 21.81 -12.67 -5.16
C HIS A 243 22.55 -12.18 -6.42
N ALA A 244 23.55 -11.33 -6.23
CA ALA A 244 24.22 -10.63 -7.33
C ALA A 244 24.99 -11.55 -8.29
N GLN A 245 25.58 -12.64 -7.80
CA GLN A 245 26.39 -13.56 -8.59
C GLN A 245 25.56 -14.35 -9.61
N SER A 246 24.31 -14.68 -9.27
CA SER A 246 23.39 -15.42 -10.15
C SER A 246 22.46 -14.50 -10.94
N ASN A 247 22.46 -13.19 -10.68
CA ASN A 247 21.57 -12.26 -11.36
C ASN A 247 22.12 -11.81 -12.72
N VAL A 248 21.41 -12.18 -13.79
CA VAL A 248 21.81 -11.89 -15.18
C VAL A 248 22.00 -10.40 -15.48
N LEU A 249 21.21 -9.50 -14.86
CA LEU A 249 21.32 -8.06 -15.11
C LEU A 249 22.56 -7.47 -14.44
N VAL A 250 22.88 -7.93 -13.23
CA VAL A 250 24.12 -7.53 -12.55
C VAL A 250 25.33 -8.00 -13.35
N GLN A 251 25.36 -9.27 -13.74
CA GLN A 251 26.47 -9.82 -14.52
C GLN A 251 26.63 -9.10 -15.86
N ALA A 252 25.53 -8.80 -16.55
CA ALA A 252 25.58 -8.04 -17.80
C ALA A 252 26.12 -6.61 -17.61
N LEU A 253 25.81 -5.93 -16.50
CA LEU A 253 26.39 -4.61 -16.20
C LEU A 253 27.89 -4.70 -15.95
N LEU A 254 28.32 -5.59 -15.05
CA LEU A 254 29.72 -5.74 -14.68
C LEU A 254 30.61 -6.18 -15.86
N GLN A 255 30.07 -6.99 -16.78
CA GLN A 255 30.78 -7.39 -18.00
C GLN A 255 30.87 -6.28 -19.05
N SER A 256 29.88 -5.37 -19.09
CA SER A 256 29.79 -4.35 -20.15
C SER A 256 30.36 -2.99 -19.77
N ASP A 257 30.56 -2.72 -18.47
CA ASP A 257 31.08 -1.44 -18.01
C ASP A 257 32.09 -1.64 -16.86
N PRO A 258 33.40 -1.43 -17.10
CA PRO A 258 34.42 -1.57 -16.07
C PRO A 258 34.35 -0.49 -14.99
N ASN A 259 33.60 0.60 -15.21
CA ASN A 259 33.42 1.68 -14.23
C ASN A 259 32.23 1.42 -13.29
N VAL A 260 31.56 0.27 -13.39
CA VAL A 260 30.49 -0.14 -12.47
C VAL A 260 31.05 -1.16 -11.47
N VAL A 261 30.95 -0.85 -10.18
CA VAL A 261 31.42 -1.71 -9.09
C VAL A 261 30.25 -2.08 -8.19
N LEU A 262 30.25 -3.31 -7.71
CA LEU A 262 29.26 -3.83 -6.78
C LEU A 262 29.81 -3.76 -5.33
N ARG A 263 28.99 -3.27 -4.40
CA ARG A 263 29.32 -3.12 -2.98
C ARG A 263 28.28 -3.85 -2.13
N GLU A 264 28.72 -4.82 -1.34
CA GLU A 264 27.81 -5.51 -0.42
C GLU A 264 27.60 -4.70 0.86
N ILE A 265 26.34 -4.58 1.28
CA ILE A 265 25.95 -4.00 2.57
C ILE A 265 25.98 -5.11 3.61
N THR A 266 26.94 -5.05 4.52
CA THR A 266 27.16 -6.06 5.57
C THR A 266 26.54 -5.68 6.91
N ASP A 267 26.18 -4.41 7.11
CA ASP A 267 25.54 -3.93 8.34
C ASP A 267 24.12 -4.53 8.49
N PRO A 268 23.84 -5.26 9.59
CA PRO A 268 22.51 -5.83 9.83
C PRO A 268 21.41 -4.78 10.02
N HIS A 269 21.75 -3.55 10.44
CA HIS A 269 20.79 -2.47 10.66
C HIS A 269 20.48 -1.68 9.38
N ALA A 270 21.35 -1.76 8.37
CA ALA A 270 21.15 -1.14 7.07
C ALA A 270 20.16 -1.93 6.21
N THR A 271 18.87 -1.88 6.57
CA THR A 271 17.76 -2.55 5.87
C THR A 271 16.71 -1.56 5.38
N LYS A 272 15.91 -1.94 4.38
CA LYS A 272 14.80 -1.12 3.85
C LYS A 272 15.30 0.28 3.45
N PHE A 273 14.71 1.34 4.01
CA PHE A 273 15.11 2.72 3.71
C PHE A 273 16.51 3.10 4.21
N ARG A 274 17.06 2.37 5.20
CA ARG A 274 18.38 2.65 5.78
C ARG A 274 19.53 2.27 4.86
N THR A 275 19.29 1.44 3.84
CA THR A 275 20.32 1.11 2.84
C THR A 275 20.74 2.31 2.00
N LYS A 276 19.87 3.32 1.87
CA LYS A 276 20.14 4.55 1.10
C LYS A 276 21.17 5.45 1.79
N PRO A 277 20.96 5.92 3.04
CA PRO A 277 21.98 6.69 3.74
C PRO A 277 23.26 5.88 3.95
N TYR A 278 23.17 4.56 4.18
CA TYR A 278 24.35 3.69 4.23
C TYR A 278 25.17 3.76 2.93
N ALA A 279 24.52 3.63 1.77
CA ALA A 279 25.21 3.68 0.48
C ALA A 279 25.91 5.03 0.24
N VAL A 280 25.27 6.15 0.61
CA VAL A 280 25.88 7.49 0.51
C VAL A 280 27.09 7.61 1.42
N TYR A 281 26.97 7.16 2.67
CA TYR A 281 28.03 7.30 3.67
C TYR A 281 29.25 6.39 3.41
N HIS A 282 29.03 5.19 2.86
CA HIS A 282 30.09 4.22 2.57
C HIS A 282 30.59 4.25 1.12
N ALA A 283 30.11 5.19 0.30
CA ALA A 283 30.57 5.37 -1.07
C ALA A 283 32.05 5.74 -1.12
N SER A 284 32.76 5.32 -2.17
CA SER A 284 34.18 5.71 -2.38
C SER A 284 34.37 7.09 -3.04
N PHE A 285 33.34 7.93 -2.97
CA PHE A 285 33.25 9.23 -3.62
C PHE A 285 33.10 10.36 -2.60
N ASP A 286 33.69 11.50 -2.92
CA ASP A 286 33.56 12.75 -2.18
C ASP A 286 32.26 13.49 -2.56
N GLN A 287 31.80 13.30 -3.80
CA GLN A 287 30.60 13.94 -4.34
C GLN A 287 29.76 12.91 -5.09
N VAL A 288 28.49 12.78 -4.69
CA VAL A 288 27.52 11.81 -5.21
C VAL A 288 26.22 12.47 -5.65
#